data_AF-A0A836HT18-F1
#
_entry.id   AF-A0A836HT18-F1
#
_cell.length_a   1.000
_cell.length_b   1.000
_cell.length_c   1.000
_cell.angle_alpha   90.00
_cell.angle_beta   90.00
_cell.angle_gamma   90.00
#
_symmetry.space_group_name_H-M   'P 1'
#
loop_
_entity.id
_entity.type
_entity.pdbx_description
1 polymer ?
#
loop_
_entity_poly.entity_id
_entity_poly.type
_entity_poly.pdbx_seq_one_letter_code
_entity_poly.pdbx_strand_id
1 'polypeptide(L)' 'MLATLCWVLVAALPAAKITTFIPLSVTMVFFLPCVFEAGGAAASVLLSQAGRCGIAAGIDFTSIAHLYG' A
#
# COMPACT_ATOMS: atom_id res chain seq x y z
N MET A 1 -3.45 -14.04 -7.73
CA MET A 1 -2.01 -13.74 -7.80
C MET A 1 -1.61 -12.67 -6.78
N LEU A 2 -2.33 -11.54 -6.69
CA LEU A 2 -2.12 -10.52 -5.65
C LEU A 2 -2.32 -11.05 -4.22
N ALA A 3 -3.40 -11.80 -3.97
CA ALA A 3 -3.66 -12.41 -2.66
C ALA A 3 -2.50 -13.31 -2.19
N THR A 4 -1.90 -14.07 -3.10
CA THR A 4 -0.76 -14.95 -2.80
C THR A 4 0.49 -14.15 -2.41
N LEU A 5 0.74 -13.01 -3.07
CA LEU A 5 1.80 -12.07 -2.67
C LEU A 5 1.52 -11.43 -1.30
N CYS A 6 0.27 -11.07 -1.02
CA CYS A 6 -0.13 -10.58 0.32
C CYS A 6 0.14 -11.62 1.41
N TRP A 7 -0.21 -12.89 1.16
CA TRP A 7 0.03 -13.98 2.11
C TRP A 7 1.52 -14.21 2.39
N VAL A 8 2.38 -14.14 1.37
CA VAL A 8 3.83 -14.24 1.53
C VAL A 8 4.39 -13.05 2.33
N LEU A 9 3.89 -11.84 2.09
CA LEU A 9 4.29 -10.64 2.82
C LEU A 9 3.89 -10.72 4.30
N VAL A 10 2.69 -11.21 4.60
CA VAL A 10 2.19 -11.43 5.96
C VAL A 10 2.98 -12.53 6.68
N ALA A 11 3.35 -13.60 5.99
CA ALA A 11 4.19 -14.65 6.56
C ALA A 11 5.63 -14.17 6.85
N ALA A 12 6.15 -13.20 6.09
CA ALA A 12 7.49 -12.64 6.27
C ALA A 12 7.59 -11.56 7.36
N LEU A 13 6.48 -10.93 7.75
CA LEU A 13 6.42 -9.91 8.82
C LEU A 13 7.05 -10.34 10.16
N PRO A 14 6.79 -11.55 10.72
CA PRO A 14 7.44 -11.99 11.96
C PRO A 14 8.95 -12.20 11.80
N ALA A 15 9.43 -12.63 10.63
CA ALA A 15 10.85 -12.75 10.34
C ALA A 15 11.53 -11.35 10.24
N ALA A 16 10.84 -10.37 9.65
CA ALA A 16 11.31 -8.99 9.57
C ALA A 16 11.40 -8.32 10.96
N LYS A 17 10.50 -8.65 11.90
CA LYS A 17 10.56 -8.16 13.29
C LYS A 17 11.84 -8.60 14.01
N ILE A 18 12.30 -9.83 13.74
CA ILE A 18 13.49 -10.42 14.38
C ILE A 18 14.78 -9.76 13.87
N THR A 19 14.79 -9.28 12.62
CA THR A 19 16.00 -8.75 11.96
C THR A 19 16.12 -7.24 12.01
N THR A 20 15.02 -6.49 12.06
CA THR A 20 15.05 -5.03 11.84
C THR A 20 14.97 -4.16 13.09
N PHE A 21 14.69 -4.72 14.29
CA PHE A 21 14.39 -3.95 15.51
C PHE A 21 13.25 -2.92 15.37
N ILE A 22 12.56 -2.88 14.22
CA ILE A 22 11.46 -1.96 13.94
C ILE A 22 10.23 -2.46 14.70
N PRO A 23 9.51 -1.58 15.44
CA PRO A 23 8.29 -1.95 16.13
C PRO A 23 7.25 -2.45 15.13
N LEU A 24 6.56 -3.54 15.46
CA LEU A 24 5.53 -4.15 14.58
C LEU A 24 4.46 -3.13 14.15
N SER A 25 4.10 -2.21 15.05
CA SER A 25 3.17 -1.12 14.81
C SER A 25 3.66 -0.17 13.71
N VAL A 26 4.95 0.12 13.62
CA VAL A 26 5.52 0.95 12.54
C VAL A 26 5.44 0.21 11.21
N THR A 27 5.75 -1.09 11.20
CA THR A 27 5.66 -1.90 9.98
C THR A 27 4.23 -2.00 9.46
N MET A 28 3.24 -2.18 10.33
CA MET A 28 1.84 -2.29 9.94
C MET A 28 1.23 -0.96 9.50
N VAL A 29 1.59 0.16 10.13
CA VAL A 29 0.97 1.47 9.86
C VAL A 29 1.65 2.20 8.69
N PHE A 30 2.94 2.00 8.47
CA PHE A 30 3.68 2.74 7.43
C PHE A 30 4.14 1.84 6.29
N PHE A 31 4.93 0.81 6.60
CA PHE A 31 5.56 0.01 5.55
C PHE A 31 4.56 -0.85 4.76
N LEU A 32 3.60 -1.45 5.46
CA LEU A 32 2.58 -2.28 4.84
C LEU A 32 1.70 -1.50 3.84
N PRO A 33 1.10 -0.35 4.20
CA PRO A 33 0.38 0.46 3.22
C PRO A 33 1.31 0.98 2.12
N CYS A 34 2.54 1.38 2.41
CA CYS A 34 3.48 1.78 1.35
C CYS A 34 3.69 0.69 0.28
N VAL A 35 3.78 -0.58 0.66
CA VAL A 35 3.97 -1.69 -0.31
C VAL A 35 2.70 -1.94 -1.12
N PHE A 36 1.52 -1.80 -0.52
CA PHE A 36 0.24 -2.04 -1.22
C PHE A 36 -0.25 -0.84 -2.05
N GLU A 37 0.01 0.38 -1.59
CA GLU A 37 -0.44 1.63 -2.21
C GLU A 37 0.56 2.27 -3.17
N ALA A 38 1.85 1.88 -3.15
CA ALA A 38 2.85 2.49 -4.04
C ALA A 38 2.45 2.45 -5.53
N GLY A 39 1.78 1.38 -5.98
CA GLY A 39 1.28 1.27 -7.35
C GLY A 39 0.12 2.23 -7.64
N GLY A 40 -0.84 2.34 -6.71
CA GLY A 40 -1.98 3.26 -6.82
C GLY A 40 -1.53 4.72 -6.79
N ALA A 41 -0.64 5.06 -5.87
CA ALA A 41 -0.05 6.40 -5.73
C ALA A 41 0.78 6.80 -6.96
N ALA A 42 1.56 5.89 -7.54
CA ALA A 42 2.30 6.18 -8.78
C ALA A 42 1.34 6.44 -9.95
N ALA A 43 0.27 5.65 -10.08
CA ALA A 43 -0.74 5.85 -11.11
C ALA A 43 -1.51 7.17 -10.93
N SER A 44 -1.87 7.53 -9.69
CA SER A 44 -2.57 8.78 -9.39
C SER A 44 -1.71 10.01 -9.71
N VAL A 45 -0.41 9.99 -9.38
CA VAL A 45 0.53 11.05 -9.75
C VAL A 45 0.66 11.21 -11.27
N LEU A 46 0.83 10.12 -12.01
CA LEU A 46 0.93 10.16 -13.48
C LEU A 46 -0.35 10.71 -14.12
N LEU A 47 -1.52 10.31 -13.61
CA LEU A 47 -2.82 10.81 -14.10
C LEU A 47 -3.03 12.29 -13.75
N SER A 48 -2.58 12.73 -12.58
CA SER A 48 -2.61 14.15 -12.21
C SER A 48 -1.72 14.99 -13.12
N GLN A 49 -0.53 14.49 -13.47
CA GLN A 49 0.37 15.14 -14.43
C GLN A 49 -0.21 15.18 -15.85
N ALA A 50 -1.03 14.20 -16.22
CA ALA A 50 -1.77 14.18 -17.48
C ALA A 50 -3.03 15.07 -17.49
N GLY A 51 -3.26 15.89 -16.44
CA GLY A 51 -4.44 16.75 -16.32
C GLY A 51 -5.74 16.00 -15.99
N ARG A 52 -5.65 14.73 -15.58
CA ARG A 52 -6.79 13.85 -15.28
C ARG A 52 -6.99 13.70 -13.77
N CYS A 53 -6.97 14.82 -13.05
CA CYS A 53 -7.02 14.85 -11.59
C CYS A 53 -8.26 14.17 -10.99
N GLY A 54 -9.41 14.20 -11.67
CA GLY A 54 -10.62 13.52 -11.21
C GLY A 54 -10.48 11.98 -11.19
N ILE A 55 -9.74 11.42 -12.15
CA ILE A 55 -9.47 9.98 -12.20
C ILE A 55 -8.40 9.61 -11.15
N ALA A 56 -7.39 10.45 -10.99
CA ALA A 56 -6.37 10.30 -9.95
C ALA A 56 -6.99 10.26 -8.54
N ALA A 57 -7.89 11.20 -8.24
CA ALA A 57 -8.63 11.23 -6.99
C ALA A 57 -9.53 10.00 -6.81
N GLY A 58 -10.17 9.53 -7.89
CA GLY A 58 -11.00 8.32 -7.86
C GLY A 58 -10.23 7.06 -7.46
N ILE A 59 -8.97 6.92 -7.92
CA ILE A 59 -8.10 5.80 -7.54
C ILE A 59 -7.78 5.84 -6.05
N ASP A 60 -7.40 7.01 -5.53
CA ASP A 60 -7.10 7.22 -4.11
C ASP A 60 -8.32 6.93 -3.22
N PHE A 61 -9.49 7.49 -3.55
CA PHE A 61 -10.72 7.28 -2.77
C PHE A 61 -11.21 5.83 -2.80
N THR A 62 -11.08 5.15 -3.95
CA THR A 62 -11.46 3.73 -4.07
C THR A 62 -10.54 2.87 -3.22
N SER A 63 -9.24 3.18 -3.18
CA SER A 63 -8.30 2.45 -2.34
C SER A 63 -8.58 2.63 -0.85
N ILE A 64 -8.84 3.88 -0.41
CA ILE A 64 -9.23 4.17 0.96
C ILE A 64 -10.52 3.43 1.33
N ALA A 65 -11.55 3.46 0.47
CA ALA A 65 -12.80 2.75 0.72
C ALA A 65 -12.61 1.22 0.80
N HIS A 66 -11.68 0.65 0.04
CA HIS A 66 -11.39 -0.78 0.09
C HIS A 66 -10.51 -1.19 1.29
N LEU A 67 -9.71 -0.28 1.83
CA LEU A 67 -8.85 -0.51 2.99
C LEU A 67 -9.54 -0.23 4.33
N TYR A 68 -10.53 0.67 4.35
CA TYR A 68 -11.19 1.17 5.57
C TYR A 68 -12.73 1.05 5.58
N GLY A 69 -13.36 0.59 4.50
CA GLY A 69 -14.81 0.33 4.42
C GLY A 69 -15.14 -1.12 4.72
#